data_AF-A0A0M4H8T9-F1
#
_entry.id   AF-A0A0M4H8T9-F1
#
_cell.length_a   1.000
_cell.length_b   1.000
_cell.length_c   1.000
_cell.angle_alpha   90.00
_cell.angle_beta   90.00
_cell.angle_gamma   90.00
#
_symmetry.space_group_name_H-M   'P 1'
#
loop_
_entity.id
_entity.type
_entity.pdbx_description
1 polymer ?
#
loop_
_entity_poly.entity_id
_entity_poly.type
_entity_poly.pdbx_seq_one_letter_code
_entity_poly.pdbx_strand_id
1 'polypeptide(L)'
;MMDTIDTFLDAMFAPYPSTPRLLEAKGELRAMMEDAYADAVGRGKTHNEAVGQVITDFGNLEELAPVLGILPDIRSARADDAAAAAYTATGTASAGAADPTDPAAAAPLPQDDAPSDYPVVTLPEAQALAEARRRTGRLLGRGVALFVLAPIPLIAAANLTDDNAGAGLGEAISDGLSNGGTGSGPGGQWAVLIGLALTLVLVATGVLTLMRRHQAFAGLEHLTDGKFTRNPIVSAWAARLRVENEGPRSRALMAAVGLWILSAIPTVAGGILSDQPGRSHYPIFGVSLTLALVAAGLLILLPTTWASSTHETLTEEGHWTGGPGQWDRWGRKDADNPLIGAIASIYWPLTLVIFLAWGFLGNGWAICWIVWPISGILFGAIASFISVLSRGRTRH
;
A
#
# COMPACT_ATOMS: atom_id res chain seq x y z
N MET A 1 13.22 41.40 -4.84
CA MET A 1 13.22 40.57 -3.62
C MET A 1 11.85 40.66 -2.95
N MET A 2 11.37 41.87 -2.62
CA MET A 2 9.98 42.12 -2.23
C MET A 2 8.97 41.60 -3.27
N ASP A 3 9.24 41.85 -4.56
CA ASP A 3 8.25 41.57 -5.63
C ASP A 3 7.79 40.11 -5.73
N THR A 4 8.65 39.11 -5.46
CA THR A 4 8.26 37.69 -5.60
C THR A 4 7.37 37.23 -4.45
N ILE A 5 7.70 37.63 -3.21
CA ILE A 5 6.88 37.34 -2.03
C ILE A 5 5.56 38.12 -2.12
N ASP A 6 5.61 39.36 -2.59
CA ASP A 6 4.42 40.20 -2.80
C ASP A 6 3.50 39.63 -3.88
N THR A 7 4.05 39.18 -5.01
CA THR A 7 3.27 38.52 -6.07
C THR A 7 2.60 37.25 -5.57
N PHE A 8 3.28 36.47 -4.73
CA PHE A 8 2.71 35.26 -4.14
C PHE A 8 1.61 35.58 -3.13
N LEU A 9 1.81 36.56 -2.24
CA LEU A 9 0.79 37.01 -1.30
C LEU A 9 -0.41 37.63 -2.04
N ASP A 10 -0.19 38.36 -3.12
CA ASP A 10 -1.26 38.88 -3.97
C ASP A 10 -2.07 37.75 -4.59
N ALA A 11 -1.42 36.72 -5.13
CA ALA A 11 -2.09 35.54 -5.68
C ALA A 11 -2.87 34.75 -4.63
N MET A 12 -2.33 34.65 -3.41
CA MET A 12 -2.96 33.94 -2.29
C MET A 12 -4.22 34.65 -1.78
N PHE A 13 -4.22 35.99 -1.74
CA PHE A 13 -5.34 36.78 -1.25
C PHE A 13 -6.31 37.24 -2.35
N ALA A 14 -5.97 37.07 -3.63
CA ALA A 14 -6.81 37.45 -4.77
C ALA A 14 -8.26 36.92 -4.74
N PRO A 15 -8.53 35.69 -4.24
CA PRO A 15 -9.90 35.16 -4.15
C PRO A 15 -10.74 35.75 -3.02
N TYR A 16 -10.19 36.61 -2.16
CA TYR A 16 -10.85 37.06 -0.94
C TYR A 16 -11.14 38.58 -0.96
N PRO A 17 -12.26 39.01 -0.36
CA PRO A 17 -12.59 40.43 -0.26
C PRO A 17 -11.57 41.16 0.61
N SER A 18 -11.23 42.39 0.23
CA SER A 18 -10.25 43.22 0.93
C SER A 18 -10.81 43.81 2.23
N THR A 19 -11.06 42.96 3.23
CA THR A 19 -11.49 43.41 4.56
C THR A 19 -10.29 43.96 5.35
N PRO A 20 -10.49 44.92 6.28
CA PRO A 20 -9.40 45.46 7.10
C PRO A 20 -8.61 44.38 7.84
N ARG A 21 -9.29 43.31 8.28
CA ARG A 21 -8.68 42.18 8.98
C ARG A 21 -7.82 41.29 8.07
N LEU A 22 -8.24 41.07 6.83
CA LEU A 22 -7.46 40.31 5.84
C LEU A 22 -6.23 41.10 5.37
N LEU A 23 -6.33 42.42 5.29
CA LEU A 23 -5.19 43.29 4.99
C LEU A 23 -4.15 43.31 6.13
N GLU A 24 -4.62 43.34 7.38
CA GLU A 24 -3.76 43.19 8.56
C GLU A 24 -3.05 41.83 8.58
N ALA A 25 -3.80 40.74 8.36
CA ALA A 25 -3.25 39.40 8.30
C ALA A 25 -2.28 39.19 7.13
N LYS A 26 -2.52 39.82 5.98
CA LYS A 26 -1.57 39.85 4.87
C LYS A 26 -0.26 40.56 5.25
N GLY A 27 -0.34 41.63 6.04
CA GLY A 27 0.82 42.32 6.59
C GLY A 27 1.60 41.48 7.60
N GLU A 28 0.90 40.79 8.50
CA GLU A 28 1.51 39.87 9.47
C GLU A 28 2.19 38.68 8.77
N LEU A 29 1.52 38.08 7.79
CA LEU A 29 2.06 36.96 7.02
C LEU A 29 3.29 37.39 6.20
N ARG A 30 3.26 38.59 5.61
CA ARG A 30 4.42 39.17 4.95
C ARG A 30 5.62 39.26 5.88
N ALA A 31 5.44 39.79 7.09
CA ALA A 31 6.52 39.91 8.07
C ALA A 31 7.09 38.53 8.48
N MET A 32 6.23 37.53 8.65
CA MET A 32 6.66 36.16 8.95
C MET A 32 7.44 35.53 7.79
N MET A 33 7.01 35.75 6.54
CA MET A 33 7.71 35.24 5.36
C MET A 33 9.06 35.93 5.13
N GLU A 34 9.15 37.23 5.42
CA GLU A 34 10.41 37.99 5.36
C GLU A 34 11.43 37.50 6.40
N ASP A 35 10.98 37.17 7.61
CA ASP A 35 11.84 36.62 8.68
C ASP A 35 12.34 35.20 8.34
N ALA A 36 11.45 34.33 7.85
CA ALA A 36 11.81 32.99 7.40
C ALA A 36 12.78 33.00 6.20
N TYR A 37 12.60 33.95 5.28
CA TYR A 37 13.54 34.17 4.19
C TYR A 37 14.92 34.62 4.71
N ALA A 38 14.96 35.57 5.63
CA ALA A 38 16.20 36.07 6.22
C ALA A 38 16.98 34.95 6.94
N ASP A 39 16.28 34.08 7.67
CA ASP A 39 16.88 32.91 8.31
C ASP A 39 17.42 31.89 7.28
N ALA A 40 16.69 31.64 6.19
CA ALA A 40 17.14 30.75 5.12
C ALA A 40 18.42 31.26 4.43
N VAL A 41 18.51 32.58 4.19
CA VAL A 41 19.73 33.20 3.65
C VAL A 41 20.87 33.18 4.68
N GLY A 42 20.58 33.40 5.96
CA GLY A 42 21.55 33.28 7.05
C GLY A 42 22.17 31.89 7.17
N ARG A 43 21.43 30.85 6.77
CA ARG A 43 21.89 29.45 6.66
C ARG A 43 22.67 29.14 5.37
N GLY A 44 22.98 30.16 4.56
CA GLY A 44 23.81 30.03 3.35
C GLY A 44 23.05 29.58 2.10
N LYS A 45 21.72 29.60 2.10
CA LYS A 45 20.92 29.23 0.92
C LYS A 45 20.97 30.32 -0.15
N THR A 46 20.88 29.91 -1.41
CA THR A 46 20.77 30.84 -2.53
C THR A 46 19.39 31.52 -2.53
N HIS A 47 19.29 32.71 -3.12
CA HIS A 47 18.04 33.49 -3.17
C HIS A 47 16.84 32.67 -3.67
N ASN A 48 17.00 31.95 -4.78
CA ASN A 48 15.93 31.16 -5.38
C ASN A 48 15.52 29.97 -4.50
N GLU A 49 16.47 29.37 -3.77
CA GLU A 49 16.22 28.26 -2.86
C GLU A 49 15.50 28.73 -1.59
N ALA A 50 15.90 29.89 -1.04
CA ALA A 50 15.23 30.50 0.10
C ALA A 50 13.78 30.88 -0.22
N VAL A 51 13.52 31.47 -1.40
CA VAL A 51 12.16 31.80 -1.84
C VAL A 51 11.30 30.54 -2.05
N GLY A 52 11.85 29.51 -2.71
CA GLY A 52 11.13 28.26 -2.93
C GLY A 52 10.79 27.54 -1.62
N GLN A 53 11.69 27.59 -0.63
CA GLN A 53 11.44 27.05 0.69
C GLN A 53 10.34 27.83 1.42
N VAL A 54 10.38 29.16 1.43
CA VAL A 54 9.36 29.97 2.09
C VAL A 54 7.97 29.74 1.47
N ILE A 55 7.87 29.61 0.14
CA ILE A 55 6.59 29.28 -0.51
C ILE A 55 6.08 27.90 -0.08
N THR A 56 6.98 26.93 0.09
CA THR A 56 6.62 25.56 0.50
C THR A 56 6.23 25.48 1.98
N ASP A 57 6.95 26.21 2.84
CA ASP A 57 6.76 26.17 4.30
C ASP A 57 5.45 26.85 4.72
N PHE A 58 4.98 27.86 3.97
CA PHE A 58 3.76 28.60 4.27
C PHE A 58 2.51 28.09 3.53
N GLY A 59 2.66 27.41 2.37
CA GLY A 59 1.56 26.68 1.74
C GLY A 59 0.35 27.55 1.34
N ASN A 60 -0.86 27.02 1.54
CA ASN A 60 -2.13 27.71 1.23
C ASN A 60 -2.67 28.51 2.42
N LEU A 61 -3.40 29.60 2.16
CA LEU A 61 -3.98 30.47 3.21
C LEU A 61 -4.89 29.69 4.18
N GLU A 62 -5.54 28.63 3.73
CA GLU A 62 -6.42 27.78 4.53
C GLU A 62 -5.70 27.04 5.67
N GLU A 63 -4.42 26.73 5.51
CA GLU A 63 -3.59 26.08 6.54
C GLU A 63 -3.10 27.11 7.59
N LEU A 64 -2.92 28.36 7.17
CA LEU A 64 -2.46 29.46 8.02
C LEU A 64 -3.61 30.22 8.71
N ALA A 65 -4.81 30.17 8.14
CA ALA A 65 -6.01 30.83 8.64
C ALA A 65 -6.37 30.53 10.10
N PRO A 66 -6.20 29.30 10.62
CA PRO A 66 -6.43 29.00 12.03
C PRO A 66 -5.39 29.65 12.97
N VAL A 67 -4.14 29.78 12.51
CA VAL A 67 -3.03 30.36 13.30
C VAL A 67 -3.14 31.89 13.33
N LEU A 68 -3.56 32.48 12.22
CA LEU A 68 -3.78 33.93 12.08
C LEU A 68 -5.16 34.38 12.59
N GLY A 69 -6.03 33.45 13.00
CA GLY A 69 -7.37 33.75 13.52
C GLY A 69 -8.36 34.30 12.49
N ILE A 70 -8.07 34.18 11.19
CA ILE A 70 -8.87 34.70 10.06
C ILE A 70 -9.80 33.65 9.44
N LEU A 71 -9.81 32.42 9.96
CA LEU A 71 -10.68 31.33 9.50
C LEU A 71 -12.19 31.70 9.46
N PRO A 72 -12.75 32.49 10.41
CA PRO A 72 -14.14 32.94 10.35
C PRO A 72 -14.39 33.90 9.19
N ASP A 73 -13.44 34.78 8.90
CA ASP A 73 -13.56 35.83 7.87
C ASP A 73 -13.49 35.25 6.46
N ILE A 74 -12.62 34.25 6.26
CA ILE A 74 -12.49 33.49 5.01
C ILE A 74 -13.76 32.67 4.70
N ARG A 75 -14.38 32.08 5.74
CA ARG A 75 -15.64 31.33 5.57
C ARG A 75 -16.83 32.25 5.32
N SER A 76 -16.84 33.43 5.93
CA SER A 76 -17.90 34.43 5.73
C SER A 76 -17.86 35.01 4.32
N ALA A 77 -16.67 35.36 3.82
CA ALA A 77 -16.47 35.80 2.43
C ALA A 77 -17.00 34.79 1.40
N ARG A 78 -16.74 33.49 1.62
CA ARG A 78 -17.22 32.42 0.74
C ARG A 78 -18.73 32.21 0.82
N ALA A 79 -19.33 32.44 1.98
CA ALA A 79 -20.78 32.39 2.16
C ALA A 79 -21.46 33.58 1.47
N ASP A 80 -20.82 34.75 1.48
CA ASP A 80 -21.30 35.95 0.80
C ASP A 80 -21.19 35.83 -0.73
N ASP A 81 -20.12 35.21 -1.27
CA ASP A 81 -20.01 34.90 -2.71
C ASP A 81 -21.05 33.86 -3.16
N ALA A 82 -21.32 32.85 -2.33
CA ALA A 82 -22.37 31.87 -2.59
C ALA A 82 -23.78 32.50 -2.52
N ALA A 83 -23.99 33.44 -1.60
CA ALA A 83 -25.24 34.21 -1.49
C ALA A 83 -25.42 35.23 -2.62
N ALA A 84 -24.35 35.87 -3.09
CA ALA A 84 -24.35 36.78 -4.23
C ALA A 84 -24.61 36.03 -5.55
N ALA A 85 -24.05 34.83 -5.71
CA ALA A 85 -24.36 33.91 -6.81
C ALA A 85 -25.82 33.44 -6.78
N ALA A 86 -26.39 33.23 -5.59
CA ALA A 86 -27.81 32.88 -5.44
C ALA A 86 -28.76 34.08 -5.67
N TYR A 87 -28.36 35.30 -5.28
CA TYR A 87 -29.14 36.53 -5.49
C TYR A 87 -29.18 36.96 -6.96
N THR A 88 -28.06 36.81 -7.69
CA THR A 88 -28.02 37.04 -9.13
C THR A 88 -28.85 36.03 -9.93
N ALA A 89 -29.02 34.80 -9.42
CA ALA A 89 -29.91 33.80 -10.01
C ALA A 89 -31.40 34.06 -9.77
N THR A 90 -31.78 34.91 -8.79
CA THR A 90 -33.19 35.13 -8.39
C THR A 90 -33.79 36.42 -8.98
N GLY A 91 -32.97 37.27 -9.63
CA GLY A 91 -33.35 38.64 -10.04
C GLY A 91 -34.04 38.83 -11.40
N THR A 92 -34.30 37.78 -12.21
CA THR A 92 -34.76 37.97 -13.62
C THR A 92 -35.99 37.17 -14.06
N ALA A 93 -36.83 36.65 -13.18
CA ALA A 93 -38.06 35.96 -13.59
C ALA A 93 -39.34 36.70 -13.17
N SER A 94 -39.83 37.57 -14.06
CA SER A 94 -41.24 37.96 -14.14
C SER A 94 -41.81 37.49 -15.47
N ALA A 95 -42.99 36.87 -15.39
CA ALA A 95 -43.91 36.45 -16.45
C ALA A 95 -43.57 35.18 -17.26
N GLY A 96 -44.38 34.14 -17.07
CA GLY A 96 -44.51 33.03 -18.00
C GLY A 96 -44.98 31.73 -17.34
N ALA A 97 -46.25 31.37 -17.55
CA ALA A 97 -46.91 30.20 -16.98
C ALA A 97 -46.60 28.89 -17.73
N ALA A 98 -46.61 27.80 -16.95
CA ALA A 98 -46.95 26.39 -17.27
C ALA A 98 -46.20 25.66 -18.40
N ASP A 99 -45.50 24.56 -18.07
CA ASP A 99 -45.99 23.17 -18.17
C ASP A 99 -44.91 22.19 -17.60
N PRO A 100 -45.25 21.10 -16.87
CA PRO A 100 -44.28 20.29 -16.12
C PRO A 100 -43.98 18.96 -16.83
N THR A 101 -43.21 18.97 -17.92
CA THR A 101 -42.70 17.73 -18.53
C THR A 101 -41.40 17.97 -19.29
N ASP A 102 -40.26 17.92 -18.58
CA ASP A 102 -38.98 17.37 -19.09
C ASP A 102 -37.87 17.53 -18.03
N PRO A 103 -37.33 16.46 -17.42
CA PRO A 103 -36.18 16.56 -16.54
C PRO A 103 -34.90 16.38 -17.37
N ALA A 104 -34.56 17.37 -18.19
CA ALA A 104 -33.32 17.36 -18.95
C ALA A 104 -32.83 18.78 -19.27
N ALA A 105 -32.21 19.45 -18.28
CA ALA A 105 -31.08 20.37 -18.50
C ALA A 105 -30.68 21.09 -17.21
N ALA A 106 -29.50 20.74 -16.68
CA ALA A 106 -28.47 21.66 -16.18
C ALA A 106 -27.53 20.89 -15.21
N ALA A 107 -26.61 20.11 -15.79
CA ALA A 107 -25.49 19.52 -15.06
C ALA A 107 -24.34 20.55 -14.96
N PRO A 108 -23.78 20.82 -13.76
CA PRO A 108 -22.52 21.53 -13.58
C PRO A 108 -21.32 20.72 -14.11
N LEU A 109 -20.26 21.43 -14.54
CA LEU A 109 -18.95 20.88 -14.92
C LEU A 109 -18.33 20.04 -13.76
N PRO A 110 -17.50 19.03 -14.07
CA PRO A 110 -17.13 17.97 -13.12
C PRO A 110 -16.22 18.52 -12.02
N GLN A 111 -16.80 18.75 -10.85
CA GLN A 111 -16.15 18.32 -9.62
C GLN A 111 -16.04 16.79 -9.73
N ASP A 112 -14.91 16.19 -9.35
CA ASP A 112 -14.85 14.75 -9.03
C ASP A 112 -15.70 14.40 -7.78
N ASP A 113 -16.74 15.20 -7.49
CA ASP A 113 -17.92 14.81 -6.74
C ASP A 113 -18.84 14.02 -7.69
N ALA A 114 -18.34 12.90 -8.23
CA ALA A 114 -19.27 11.79 -8.40
C ALA A 114 -19.89 11.61 -7.01
N PRO A 115 -21.24 11.70 -6.83
CA PRO A 115 -21.82 11.33 -5.56
C PRO A 115 -21.28 9.94 -5.30
N SER A 116 -20.38 9.81 -4.33
CA SER A 116 -19.85 8.50 -4.04
C SER A 116 -21.09 7.74 -3.60
N ASP A 117 -21.54 6.77 -4.39
CA ASP A 117 -22.70 5.91 -4.07
C ASP A 117 -22.49 5.14 -2.75
N TYR A 118 -21.33 5.33 -2.14
CA TYR A 118 -20.90 4.76 -0.89
C TYR A 118 -21.16 5.67 0.30
N PRO A 119 -21.60 5.11 1.44
CA PRO A 119 -21.85 5.86 2.65
C PRO A 119 -20.56 6.47 3.23
N VAL A 120 -20.70 7.64 3.87
CA VAL A 120 -19.62 8.31 4.59
C VAL A 120 -19.23 7.47 5.81
N VAL A 121 -17.91 7.29 6.04
CA VAL A 121 -17.44 6.53 7.21
C VAL A 121 -17.80 7.21 8.51
N THR A 122 -18.38 6.44 9.42
CA THR A 122 -18.69 6.89 10.77
C THR A 122 -17.57 6.51 11.76
N LEU A 123 -17.43 7.30 12.83
CA LEU A 123 -16.46 7.02 13.88
C LEU A 123 -16.65 5.65 14.56
N PRO A 124 -17.89 5.21 14.88
CA PRO A 124 -18.12 3.88 15.45
C PRO A 124 -17.67 2.74 14.54
N GLU A 125 -17.89 2.84 13.23
CA GLU A 125 -17.45 1.84 12.26
C GLU A 125 -15.92 1.78 12.16
N ALA A 126 -15.25 2.94 12.15
CA ALA A 126 -13.80 3.03 12.16
C ALA A 126 -13.18 2.41 13.43
N GLN A 127 -13.83 2.61 14.58
CA GLN A 127 -13.44 1.98 15.85
C GLN A 127 -13.67 0.46 15.84
N ALA A 128 -14.79 0.00 15.27
CA ALA A 128 -15.06 -1.43 15.11
C ALA A 128 -14.00 -2.12 14.24
N LEU A 129 -13.58 -1.48 13.14
CA LEU A 129 -12.49 -1.95 12.28
C LEU A 129 -11.16 -2.03 13.04
N ALA A 130 -10.81 -0.98 13.78
CA ALA A 130 -9.59 -0.95 14.59
C ALA A 130 -9.56 -2.08 15.63
N GLU A 131 -10.67 -2.28 16.35
CA GLU A 131 -10.81 -3.32 17.37
C GLU A 131 -10.78 -4.73 16.75
N ALA A 132 -11.43 -4.94 15.60
CA ALA A 132 -11.36 -6.20 14.86
C ALA A 132 -9.91 -6.54 14.44
N ARG A 133 -9.15 -5.55 13.95
CA ARG A 133 -7.72 -5.73 13.61
C ARG A 133 -6.86 -5.97 14.84
N ARG A 134 -7.12 -5.27 15.95
CA ARG A 134 -6.40 -5.46 17.21
C ARG A 134 -6.61 -6.86 17.79
N ARG A 135 -7.86 -7.35 17.83
CA ARG A 135 -8.21 -8.69 18.33
C ARG A 135 -7.63 -9.80 17.47
N THR A 136 -7.64 -9.62 16.14
CA THR A 136 -7.17 -10.63 15.20
C THR A 136 -5.69 -10.51 14.83
N GLY A 137 -4.97 -9.51 15.33
CA GLY A 137 -3.56 -9.27 14.98
C GLY A 137 -2.64 -10.47 15.27
N ARG A 138 -2.87 -11.18 16.38
CA ARG A 138 -2.12 -12.41 16.71
C ARG A 138 -2.44 -13.58 15.78
N LEU A 139 -3.67 -13.66 15.26
CA LEU A 139 -4.05 -14.70 14.30
C LEU A 139 -3.38 -14.45 12.94
N LEU A 140 -3.28 -13.19 12.52
CA LEU A 140 -2.52 -12.82 11.31
C LEU A 140 -1.06 -13.27 11.42
N GLY A 141 -0.39 -12.92 12.52
CA GLY A 141 1.00 -13.33 12.76
C GLY A 141 1.18 -14.85 12.73
N ARG A 142 0.31 -15.60 13.44
CA ARG A 142 0.36 -17.07 13.47
C ARG A 142 0.12 -17.71 12.11
N GLY A 143 -0.87 -17.25 11.37
CA GLY A 143 -1.20 -17.80 10.05
C GLY A 143 -0.04 -17.64 9.06
N VAL A 144 0.54 -16.44 8.98
CA VAL A 144 1.68 -16.17 8.09
C VAL A 144 2.93 -16.94 8.54
N ALA A 145 3.21 -16.98 9.84
CA ALA A 145 4.35 -17.74 10.37
C ALA A 145 4.26 -19.24 10.07
N LEU A 146 3.05 -19.83 10.11
CA LEU A 146 2.84 -21.24 9.75
C LEU A 146 3.20 -21.52 8.29
N PHE A 147 2.96 -20.58 7.36
CA PHE A 147 3.38 -20.74 5.97
C PHE A 147 4.90 -20.69 5.80
N VAL A 148 5.59 -19.85 6.57
CA VAL A 148 7.06 -19.80 6.56
C VAL A 148 7.68 -21.05 7.17
N LEU A 149 7.05 -21.62 8.20
CA LEU A 149 7.50 -22.86 8.84
C LEU A 149 7.10 -24.13 8.07
N ALA A 150 6.10 -24.05 7.18
CA ALA A 150 5.54 -25.19 6.46
C ALA A 150 6.56 -26.05 5.68
N PRO A 151 7.63 -25.50 5.06
CA PRO A 151 8.63 -26.30 4.37
C PRO A 151 9.51 -27.15 5.30
N ILE A 152 9.63 -26.80 6.59
CA ILE A 152 10.60 -27.42 7.52
C ILE A 152 10.39 -28.94 7.67
N PRO A 153 9.17 -29.47 7.90
CA PRO A 153 8.95 -30.91 8.01
C PRO A 153 9.36 -31.68 6.75
N LEU A 154 9.11 -31.13 5.56
CA LEU A 154 9.48 -31.75 4.29
C LEU A 154 11.00 -31.70 4.07
N ILE A 155 11.65 -30.58 4.37
CA ILE A 155 13.12 -30.43 4.30
C ILE A 155 13.80 -31.43 5.25
N ALA A 156 13.29 -31.57 6.47
CA ALA A 156 13.81 -32.53 7.43
C ALA A 156 13.60 -33.99 6.97
N ALA A 157 12.42 -34.31 6.45
CA ALA A 157 12.10 -35.64 5.94
C ALA A 157 12.95 -36.06 4.74
N ALA A 158 13.14 -35.16 3.78
CA ALA A 158 13.95 -35.41 2.57
C ALA A 158 15.44 -35.65 2.89
N ASN A 159 15.92 -35.28 4.07
CA ASN A 159 17.29 -35.58 4.47
C ASN A 159 17.43 -36.93 5.19
N LEU A 160 16.36 -37.46 5.76
CA LEU A 160 16.37 -38.77 6.40
C LEU A 160 16.43 -39.92 5.38
N THR A 161 16.27 -39.62 4.09
CA THR A 161 16.23 -40.60 3.00
C THR A 161 17.56 -40.83 2.29
N ASP A 162 18.52 -39.91 2.42
CA ASP A 162 19.76 -39.91 1.64
C ASP A 162 21.00 -40.28 2.49
N ASP A 163 21.73 -41.31 2.06
CA ASP A 163 23.14 -41.50 2.44
C ASP A 163 24.07 -40.51 1.70
N ASN A 164 23.56 -39.87 0.63
CA ASN A 164 24.26 -38.88 -0.18
C ASN A 164 23.93 -37.46 0.26
N ALA A 165 24.58 -37.10 1.36
CA ALA A 165 25.01 -35.79 1.80
C ALA A 165 25.28 -34.69 0.74
N GLY A 166 24.34 -34.34 -0.15
CA GLY A 166 24.57 -33.33 -1.19
C GLY A 166 23.55 -33.25 -2.33
N ALA A 167 22.59 -34.17 -2.42
CA ALA A 167 21.50 -34.05 -3.40
C ALA A 167 20.62 -32.83 -3.10
N GLY A 168 20.23 -32.08 -4.15
CA GLY A 168 19.35 -30.93 -3.99
C GLY A 168 17.98 -31.35 -3.45
N LEU A 169 17.27 -30.46 -2.75
CA LEU A 169 15.94 -30.76 -2.18
C LEU A 169 14.97 -31.37 -3.20
N GLY A 170 15.04 -30.94 -4.46
CA GLY A 170 14.20 -31.48 -5.52
C GLY A 170 14.50 -32.94 -5.87
N GLU A 171 15.78 -33.33 -5.86
CA GLU A 171 16.21 -34.71 -6.12
C GLU A 171 15.80 -35.62 -4.98
N ALA A 172 16.06 -35.23 -3.72
CA ALA A 172 15.68 -36.00 -2.54
C ALA A 172 14.16 -36.24 -2.43
N ILE A 173 13.36 -35.21 -2.78
CA ILE A 173 11.90 -35.35 -2.87
C ILE A 173 11.53 -36.29 -4.02
N SER A 174 12.10 -36.12 -5.22
CA SER A 174 11.79 -36.97 -6.37
C SER A 174 12.17 -38.43 -6.15
N ASP A 175 13.30 -38.67 -5.47
CA ASP A 175 13.81 -39.98 -5.13
C ASP A 175 12.92 -40.68 -4.12
N GLY A 176 12.57 -40.00 -3.02
CA GLY A 176 11.65 -40.51 -2.01
C GLY A 176 10.20 -40.69 -2.46
N LEU A 177 9.77 -40.03 -3.55
CA LEU A 177 8.47 -40.26 -4.19
C LEU A 177 8.51 -41.35 -5.27
N SER A 178 9.69 -41.76 -5.73
CA SER A 178 9.82 -42.80 -6.75
C SER A 178 9.72 -44.20 -6.15
N ASN A 179 9.06 -45.12 -6.85
CA ASN A 179 8.95 -46.52 -6.43
C ASN A 179 10.27 -47.26 -6.71
N GLY A 180 11.21 -47.21 -5.76
CA GLY A 180 12.35 -48.12 -5.65
C GLY A 180 13.30 -48.16 -6.86
N GLY A 181 14.33 -47.31 -6.84
CA GLY A 181 15.46 -47.41 -7.77
C GLY A 181 16.85 -47.25 -7.14
N THR A 182 16.94 -46.67 -5.95
CA THR A 182 18.17 -46.02 -5.46
C THR A 182 18.28 -46.13 -3.94
N GLY A 183 18.52 -47.35 -3.43
CA GLY A 183 19.14 -47.58 -2.12
C GLY A 183 18.37 -47.23 -0.83
N SER A 184 17.36 -46.37 -0.86
CA SER A 184 16.55 -46.04 0.32
C SER A 184 15.51 -47.14 0.55
N GLY A 185 15.56 -47.82 1.69
CA GLY A 185 14.56 -48.84 2.07
C GLY A 185 13.14 -48.23 2.16
N PRO A 186 12.11 -49.05 2.45
CA PRO A 186 10.71 -48.60 2.54
C PRO A 186 10.52 -47.36 3.45
N GLY A 187 11.36 -47.22 4.48
CA GLY A 187 11.33 -46.08 5.41
C GLY A 187 11.54 -44.71 4.77
N GLY A 188 12.29 -44.60 3.67
CA GLY A 188 12.55 -43.32 3.02
C GLY A 188 11.30 -42.71 2.38
N GLN A 189 10.53 -43.55 1.68
CA GLN A 189 9.26 -43.15 1.09
C GLN A 189 8.25 -42.69 2.16
N TRP A 190 8.15 -43.44 3.26
CA TRP A 190 7.29 -43.04 4.39
C TRP A 190 7.74 -41.73 5.03
N ALA A 191 9.05 -41.47 5.13
CA ALA A 191 9.56 -40.21 5.67
C ALA A 191 9.09 -39.01 4.82
N VAL A 192 9.28 -39.05 3.49
CA VAL A 192 8.85 -37.97 2.59
C VAL A 192 7.33 -37.79 2.61
N LEU A 193 6.55 -38.88 2.63
CA LEU A 193 5.08 -38.82 2.73
C LEU A 193 4.63 -38.19 4.05
N ILE A 194 5.26 -38.54 5.18
CA ILE A 194 4.97 -37.94 6.49
C ILE A 194 5.35 -36.46 6.49
N GLY A 195 6.52 -36.11 5.94
CA GLY A 195 6.98 -34.72 5.81
C GLY A 195 6.00 -33.87 4.99
N LEU A 196 5.56 -34.38 3.84
CA LEU A 196 4.57 -33.74 2.99
C LEU A 196 3.22 -33.58 3.71
N ALA A 197 2.75 -34.63 4.39
CA ALA A 197 1.50 -34.58 5.15
C ALA A 197 1.54 -33.52 6.25
N LEU A 198 2.65 -33.45 7.01
CA LEU A 198 2.85 -32.42 8.03
C LEU A 198 2.90 -31.01 7.43
N THR A 199 3.59 -30.82 6.31
CA THR A 199 3.61 -29.56 5.57
C THR A 199 2.19 -29.13 5.18
N LEU A 200 1.39 -30.03 4.62
CA LEU A 200 0.00 -29.74 4.25
C LEU A 200 -0.87 -29.42 5.47
N VAL A 201 -0.67 -30.08 6.61
CA VAL A 201 -1.37 -29.77 7.87
C VAL A 201 -1.00 -28.37 8.38
N LEU A 202 0.27 -27.97 8.31
CA LEU A 202 0.72 -26.62 8.69
C LEU A 202 0.08 -25.57 7.78
N VAL A 203 0.10 -25.79 6.45
CA VAL A 203 -0.53 -24.91 5.47
C VAL A 203 -2.04 -24.81 5.72
N ALA A 204 -2.73 -25.94 5.87
CA ALA A 204 -4.16 -25.97 6.14
C ALA A 204 -4.50 -25.23 7.43
N THR A 205 -3.71 -25.42 8.50
CA THR A 205 -3.88 -24.68 9.76
C THR A 205 -3.68 -23.18 9.54
N GLY A 206 -2.64 -22.78 8.80
CA GLY A 206 -2.39 -21.39 8.43
C GLY A 206 -3.58 -20.77 7.70
N VAL A 207 -4.08 -21.41 6.65
CA VAL A 207 -5.26 -20.97 5.89
C VAL A 207 -6.50 -20.87 6.79
N LEU A 208 -6.78 -21.90 7.60
CA LEU A 208 -7.93 -21.89 8.51
C LEU A 208 -7.85 -20.77 9.55
N THR A 209 -6.66 -20.46 10.07
CA THR A 209 -6.49 -19.32 10.99
C THR A 209 -6.76 -17.97 10.32
N LEU A 210 -6.35 -17.80 9.06
CA LEU A 210 -6.62 -16.58 8.29
C LEU A 210 -8.09 -16.48 7.85
N MET A 211 -8.72 -17.61 7.51
CA MET A 211 -10.16 -17.67 7.20
C MET A 211 -11.01 -17.27 8.41
N ARG A 212 -10.68 -17.78 9.61
CA ARG A 212 -11.32 -17.33 10.87
C ARG A 212 -11.11 -15.84 11.14
N ARG A 213 -9.95 -15.29 10.78
CA ARG A 213 -9.70 -13.85 10.87
C ARG A 213 -10.57 -13.08 9.87
N HIS A 214 -10.73 -13.56 8.64
CA HIS A 214 -11.56 -12.91 7.63
C HIS A 214 -13.01 -12.77 8.09
N GLN A 215 -13.56 -13.79 8.76
CA GLN A 215 -14.91 -13.73 9.35
C GLN A 215 -15.10 -12.60 10.38
N ALA A 216 -14.03 -12.17 11.07
CA ALA A 216 -14.11 -11.04 12.01
C ALA A 216 -14.28 -9.67 11.31
N PHE A 217 -14.12 -9.63 9.98
CA PHE A 217 -14.35 -8.46 9.14
C PHE A 217 -15.69 -8.52 8.40
N ALA A 218 -16.50 -9.57 8.62
CA ALA A 218 -17.84 -9.66 8.04
C ALA A 218 -18.67 -8.46 8.52
N GLY A 219 -19.19 -7.67 7.58
CA GLY A 219 -19.91 -6.41 7.85
C GLY A 219 -19.04 -5.15 7.89
N LEU A 220 -17.72 -5.28 7.78
CA LEU A 220 -16.76 -4.16 7.61
C LEU A 220 -16.05 -4.23 6.24
N GLU A 221 -16.61 -5.01 5.33
CA GLU A 221 -16.08 -5.23 3.98
C GLU A 221 -16.11 -3.94 3.18
N HIS A 222 -17.15 -3.11 3.29
CA HIS A 222 -17.19 -1.80 2.62
C HIS A 222 -15.98 -0.92 2.96
N LEU A 223 -15.51 -0.96 4.21
CA LEU A 223 -14.30 -0.24 4.62
C LEU A 223 -13.02 -0.87 4.06
N THR A 224 -12.95 -2.21 4.02
CA THR A 224 -11.75 -2.93 3.55
C THR A 224 -11.63 -2.88 2.02
N ASP A 225 -12.77 -2.83 1.34
CA ASP A 225 -12.92 -2.71 -0.10
C ASP A 225 -12.64 -1.29 -0.62
N GLY A 226 -12.54 -0.31 0.28
CA GLY A 226 -12.43 1.11 -0.07
C GLY A 226 -13.75 1.74 -0.56
N LYS A 227 -14.89 1.07 -0.36
CA LYS A 227 -16.22 1.51 -0.78
C LYS A 227 -16.82 2.46 0.27
N PHE A 228 -16.20 3.61 0.48
CA PHE A 228 -16.64 4.62 1.43
C PHE A 228 -16.14 6.01 1.06
N THR A 229 -16.81 7.06 1.53
CA THR A 229 -16.30 8.45 1.48
C THR A 229 -15.53 8.78 2.75
N ARG A 230 -14.37 9.43 2.62
CA ARG A 230 -13.57 9.83 3.77
C ARG A 230 -14.28 10.90 4.59
N ASN A 231 -14.16 10.77 5.91
CA ASN A 231 -14.56 11.79 6.87
C ASN A 231 -13.31 12.40 7.54
N PRO A 232 -13.13 13.74 7.54
CA PRO A 232 -11.96 14.40 8.14
C PRO A 232 -11.81 14.14 9.64
N ILE A 233 -12.91 13.91 10.37
CA ILE A 233 -12.88 13.57 11.80
C ILE A 233 -12.31 12.16 11.99
N VAL A 234 -12.71 11.21 11.12
CA VAL A 234 -12.25 9.82 11.18
C VAL A 234 -10.78 9.70 10.75
N SER A 235 -10.36 10.44 9.73
CA SER A 235 -8.96 10.47 9.31
C SER A 235 -8.05 11.08 10.38
N ALA A 236 -8.47 12.18 11.03
CA ALA A 236 -7.75 12.77 12.15
C ALA A 236 -7.65 11.81 13.35
N TRP A 237 -8.76 11.12 13.69
CA TRP A 237 -8.76 10.09 14.73
C TRP A 237 -7.82 8.93 14.39
N ALA A 238 -7.86 8.43 13.16
CA ALA A 238 -7.00 7.33 12.70
C ALA A 238 -5.51 7.74 12.70
N ALA A 239 -5.21 9.00 12.35
CA ALA A 239 -3.84 9.53 12.35
C ALA A 239 -3.29 9.58 13.77
N ARG A 240 -4.10 10.06 14.72
CA ARG A 240 -3.77 10.06 16.14
C ARG A 240 -3.54 8.65 16.67
N LEU A 241 -4.44 7.71 16.34
CA LEU A 241 -4.33 6.30 16.76
C LEU A 241 -3.04 5.65 16.25
N ARG A 242 -2.63 5.95 15.01
CA ARG A 242 -1.35 5.50 14.46
C ARG A 242 -0.18 6.04 15.29
N VAL A 243 -0.15 7.34 15.56
CA VAL A 243 0.93 7.99 16.31
C VAL A 243 1.04 7.41 17.73
N GLU A 244 -0.08 7.21 18.42
CA GLU A 244 -0.11 6.62 19.77
C GLU A 244 0.45 5.18 19.80
N ASN A 245 0.32 4.44 18.70
CA ASN A 245 0.77 3.04 18.59
C ASN A 245 2.07 2.83 17.77
N GLU A 246 2.71 3.90 17.30
CA GLU A 246 3.95 3.80 16.50
C GLU A 246 5.16 3.35 17.36
N GLY A 247 5.13 3.62 18.67
CA GLY A 247 6.18 3.19 19.61
C GLY A 247 6.35 1.66 19.69
N PRO A 248 5.31 0.90 20.08
CA PRO A 248 5.36 -0.56 20.06
C PRO A 248 5.67 -1.15 18.68
N ARG A 249 5.10 -0.57 17.61
CA ARG A 249 5.35 -1.01 16.22
C ARG A 249 6.80 -0.82 15.80
N SER A 250 7.40 0.33 16.08
CA SER A 250 8.80 0.61 15.72
C SER A 250 9.78 -0.29 16.46
N ARG A 251 9.55 -0.58 17.75
CA ARG A 251 10.35 -1.56 18.51
C ARG A 251 10.22 -2.98 17.95
N ALA A 252 9.00 -3.39 17.60
CA ALA A 252 8.75 -4.68 16.97
C ALA A 252 9.40 -4.78 15.58
N LEU A 253 9.37 -3.69 14.80
CA LEU A 253 10.04 -3.60 13.49
C LEU A 253 11.56 -3.71 13.63
N MET A 254 12.17 -2.99 14.58
CA MET A 254 13.61 -3.11 14.85
C MET A 254 13.98 -4.54 15.25
N ALA A 255 13.19 -5.18 16.14
CA ALA A 255 13.43 -6.56 16.54
C ALA A 255 13.28 -7.55 15.38
N ALA A 256 12.23 -7.42 14.56
CA ALA A 256 11.98 -8.30 13.42
C ALA A 256 13.07 -8.16 12.35
N VAL A 257 13.43 -6.94 11.98
CA VAL A 257 14.51 -6.67 11.02
C VAL A 257 15.84 -7.20 11.54
N GLY A 258 16.15 -6.98 12.82
CA GLY A 258 17.35 -7.56 13.45
C GLY A 258 17.37 -9.10 13.35
N LEU A 259 16.22 -9.75 13.57
CA LEU A 259 16.09 -11.20 13.46
C LEU A 259 16.24 -11.71 12.02
N TRP A 260 15.75 -10.96 11.03
CA TRP A 260 15.90 -11.29 9.61
C TRP A 260 17.33 -11.12 9.12
N ILE A 261 18.04 -10.08 9.57
CA ILE A 261 19.47 -9.92 9.29
C ILE A 261 20.25 -11.08 9.91
N LEU A 262 19.96 -11.41 11.18
CA LEU A 262 20.61 -12.53 11.87
C LEU A 262 20.28 -13.89 11.24
N SER A 263 19.11 -14.01 10.58
CA SER A 263 18.70 -15.24 9.91
C SER A 263 19.64 -15.65 8.77
N ALA A 264 20.51 -14.79 8.24
CA ALA A 264 21.50 -15.23 7.26
C ALA A 264 22.60 -16.13 7.88
N ILE A 265 22.89 -15.95 9.18
CA ILE A 265 24.01 -16.62 9.86
C ILE A 265 23.85 -18.14 9.88
N PRO A 266 22.69 -18.72 10.27
CA PRO A 266 22.56 -20.18 10.32
C PRO A 266 22.74 -20.87 8.97
N THR A 267 22.28 -20.30 7.85
CA THR A 267 22.51 -20.90 6.52
C THR A 267 23.99 -20.91 6.17
N VAL A 268 24.68 -19.78 6.37
CA VAL A 268 26.12 -19.66 6.06
C VAL A 268 26.94 -20.57 6.98
N ALA A 269 26.66 -20.56 8.28
CA ALA A 269 27.31 -21.42 9.26
C ALA A 269 27.06 -22.91 8.96
N GLY A 270 25.84 -23.27 8.56
CA GLY A 270 25.49 -24.63 8.17
C GLY A 270 26.30 -25.12 6.96
N GLY A 271 26.48 -24.26 5.95
CA GLY A 271 27.28 -24.58 4.76
C GLY A 271 28.79 -24.66 5.01
N ILE A 272 29.35 -23.84 5.90
CA ILE A 272 30.77 -23.95 6.27
C ILE A 272 31.02 -25.21 7.10
N LEU A 273 30.07 -25.56 7.98
CA LEU A 273 30.24 -26.68 8.89
C LEU A 273 30.00 -28.04 8.23
N SER A 274 29.37 -28.07 7.04
CA SER A 274 29.17 -29.28 6.25
C SER A 274 30.44 -29.86 5.61
N ASP A 275 31.52 -29.09 5.53
CA ASP A 275 32.80 -29.56 4.98
C ASP A 275 33.51 -30.60 5.88
N GLN A 276 33.01 -30.82 7.11
CA GLN A 276 33.59 -31.80 8.04
C GLN A 276 33.00 -33.21 7.84
N PRO A 277 33.83 -34.27 7.89
CA PRO A 277 33.35 -35.65 7.78
C PRO A 277 32.27 -35.96 8.83
N GLY A 278 31.12 -36.48 8.38
CA GLY A 278 29.99 -36.83 9.25
C GLY A 278 29.09 -35.67 9.66
N ARG A 279 29.27 -34.46 9.12
CA ARG A 279 28.46 -33.25 9.41
C ARG A 279 27.60 -32.77 8.24
N SER A 280 27.16 -33.68 7.38
CA SER A 280 26.36 -33.30 6.21
C SER A 280 24.98 -32.70 6.55
N HIS A 281 24.40 -33.00 7.71
CA HIS A 281 23.05 -32.55 8.08
C HIS A 281 22.98 -31.06 8.52
N TYR A 282 24.11 -30.39 8.72
CA TYR A 282 24.17 -29.01 9.26
C TYR A 282 23.55 -27.91 8.37
N PRO A 283 23.63 -27.94 7.03
CA PRO A 283 22.97 -26.97 6.16
C PRO A 283 21.45 -26.96 6.34
N ILE A 284 20.84 -28.10 6.63
CA ILE A 284 19.39 -28.23 6.83
C ILE A 284 18.95 -27.63 8.17
N PHE A 285 19.71 -27.88 9.23
CA PHE A 285 19.49 -27.18 10.50
C PHE A 285 19.69 -25.68 10.33
N GLY A 286 20.66 -25.27 9.50
CA GLY A 286 20.84 -23.89 9.06
C GLY A 286 19.56 -23.32 8.45
N VAL A 287 19.10 -23.85 7.32
CA VAL A 287 17.90 -23.39 6.61
C VAL A 287 16.63 -23.46 7.48
N SER A 288 16.46 -24.52 8.28
CA SER A 288 15.32 -24.64 9.19
C SER A 288 15.33 -23.55 10.26
N LEU A 289 16.52 -23.24 10.81
CA LEU A 289 16.69 -22.18 11.80
C LEU A 289 16.48 -20.79 11.17
N THR A 290 16.87 -20.57 9.91
CA THR A 290 16.60 -19.30 9.23
C THR A 290 15.12 -19.07 9.04
N LEU A 291 14.38 -20.09 8.55
CA LEU A 291 12.93 -20.03 8.44
C LEU A 291 12.26 -19.79 9.80
N ALA A 292 12.75 -20.42 10.86
CA ALA A 292 12.24 -20.19 12.22
C ALA A 292 12.48 -18.75 12.72
N LEU A 293 13.65 -18.17 12.46
CA LEU A 293 13.96 -16.77 12.79
C LEU A 293 13.09 -15.80 11.97
N VAL A 294 12.88 -16.08 10.68
CA VAL A 294 11.98 -15.28 9.84
C VAL A 294 10.54 -15.32 10.37
N ALA A 295 10.04 -16.52 10.70
CA ALA A 295 8.72 -16.72 11.28
C ALA A 295 8.57 -16.02 12.64
N ALA A 296 9.59 -16.07 13.50
CA ALA A 296 9.61 -15.34 14.77
C ALA A 296 9.55 -13.83 14.58
N GLY A 297 10.27 -13.27 13.59
CA GLY A 297 10.20 -11.85 13.25
C GLY A 297 8.79 -11.43 12.83
N LEU A 298 8.10 -12.26 12.03
CA LEU A 298 6.72 -12.04 11.62
C LEU A 298 5.73 -12.12 12.80
N LEU A 299 5.92 -13.06 13.73
CA LEU A 299 5.11 -13.18 14.94
C LEU A 299 5.22 -11.95 15.87
N ILE A 300 6.37 -11.27 15.86
CA ILE A 300 6.60 -10.04 16.62
C ILE A 300 6.01 -8.83 15.88
N LEU A 301 6.24 -8.71 14.58
CA LEU A 301 5.88 -7.53 13.80
C LEU A 301 4.38 -7.46 13.46
N LEU A 302 3.80 -8.53 12.88
CA LEU A 302 2.44 -8.50 12.33
C LEU A 302 1.34 -8.12 13.34
N PRO A 303 1.37 -8.55 14.61
CA PRO A 303 0.36 -8.12 15.59
C PRO A 303 0.42 -6.63 15.94
N THR A 304 1.51 -5.92 15.60
CA THR A 304 1.70 -4.50 15.92
C THR A 304 1.30 -3.55 14.79
N THR A 305 1.04 -4.06 13.59
CA THR A 305 0.69 -3.26 12.39
C THR A 305 -0.81 -2.92 12.29
N TRP A 306 -1.63 -3.31 13.27
CA TRP A 306 -3.07 -3.09 13.24
C TRP A 306 -3.46 -1.60 13.19
N ALA A 307 -2.77 -0.73 13.93
CA ALA A 307 -3.07 0.71 13.97
C ALA A 307 -2.68 1.40 12.66
N SER A 308 -1.49 1.08 12.13
CA SER A 308 -1.01 1.64 10.86
C SER A 308 -1.86 1.19 9.67
N SER A 309 -2.24 -0.08 9.63
CA SER A 309 -3.15 -0.57 8.58
C SER A 309 -4.52 0.09 8.69
N THR A 310 -5.05 0.31 9.89
CA THR A 310 -6.35 1.00 10.08
C THR A 310 -6.32 2.42 9.55
N HIS A 311 -5.23 3.15 9.82
CA HIS A 311 -5.01 4.45 9.20
C HIS A 311 -4.97 4.35 7.68
N GLU A 312 -4.11 3.50 7.11
CA GLU A 312 -4.00 3.30 5.65
C GLU A 312 -5.36 3.04 5.02
N THR A 313 -6.11 2.06 5.53
CA THR A 313 -7.45 1.72 5.02
C THR A 313 -8.46 2.85 5.15
N LEU A 314 -8.47 3.63 6.22
CA LEU A 314 -9.42 4.76 6.40
C LEU A 314 -9.01 6.01 5.60
N THR A 315 -7.77 6.05 5.13
CA THR A 315 -7.23 7.15 4.33
C THR A 315 -7.18 6.86 2.83
N GLU A 316 -7.20 5.58 2.43
CA GLU A 316 -7.26 5.17 1.03
C GLU A 316 -8.73 5.09 0.59
N GLU A 317 -9.27 6.21 0.09
CA GLU A 317 -10.59 6.26 -0.55
C GLU A 317 -10.59 5.37 -1.81
N GLY A 318 -11.60 4.51 -2.02
CA GLY A 318 -11.83 3.79 -3.27
C GLY A 318 -10.92 2.58 -3.57
N HIS A 319 -9.99 2.20 -2.67
CA HIS A 319 -8.92 1.27 -3.01
C HIS A 319 -8.79 0.07 -2.05
N TRP A 320 -9.17 -1.10 -2.57
CA TRP A 320 -9.06 -2.43 -1.96
C TRP A 320 -7.63 -2.76 -1.46
N THR A 321 -7.45 -3.07 -0.17
CA THR A 321 -6.13 -3.40 0.43
C THR A 321 -5.88 -4.89 0.69
N GLY A 322 -6.74 -5.81 0.24
CA GLY A 322 -6.75 -7.19 0.76
C GLY A 322 -6.92 -8.35 -0.22
N GLY A 323 -6.74 -8.19 -1.54
CA GLY A 323 -7.04 -9.24 -2.53
C GLY A 323 -6.01 -9.31 -3.67
N PRO A 324 -6.14 -10.29 -4.58
CA PRO A 324 -5.14 -10.61 -5.62
C PRO A 324 -4.75 -9.47 -6.57
N GLY A 325 -5.38 -8.30 -6.47
CA GLY A 325 -5.11 -7.08 -7.24
C GLY A 325 -4.00 -6.17 -6.71
N GLN A 326 -3.13 -6.62 -5.80
CA GLN A 326 -1.95 -5.82 -5.37
C GLN A 326 -1.05 -5.38 -6.56
N TRP A 327 -1.11 -6.12 -7.68
CA TRP A 327 -0.45 -5.75 -8.94
C TRP A 327 -1.01 -4.48 -9.59
N ASP A 328 -2.24 -4.07 -9.27
CA ASP A 328 -2.83 -2.82 -9.76
C ASP A 328 -2.11 -1.61 -9.17
N ARG A 329 -1.51 -1.69 -7.98
CA ARG A 329 -0.77 -0.60 -7.34
C ARG A 329 0.42 -0.12 -8.18
N TRP A 330 1.02 -1.01 -8.98
CA TRP A 330 2.15 -0.71 -9.86
C TRP A 330 1.71 -0.28 -11.27
N GLY A 331 0.48 -0.59 -11.68
CA GLY A 331 -0.12 -0.12 -12.94
C GLY A 331 -0.95 1.16 -12.80
N ARG A 332 -1.30 1.58 -11.58
CA ARG A 332 -2.32 2.61 -11.34
C ARG A 332 -1.82 4.03 -11.09
N LYS A 333 -0.52 4.24 -10.89
CA LYS A 333 0.05 5.60 -11.07
C LYS A 333 -0.14 6.13 -12.49
N ASP A 334 -0.46 5.24 -13.44
CA ASP A 334 -0.77 5.54 -14.84
C ASP A 334 -2.27 5.34 -15.21
N ALA A 335 -3.15 4.98 -14.26
CA ALA A 335 -4.54 4.61 -14.57
C ALA A 335 -5.55 5.75 -14.67
N ASP A 336 -5.09 6.99 -14.82
CA ASP A 336 -5.95 8.02 -15.39
C ASP A 336 -6.39 7.64 -16.83
N ASN A 337 -5.80 6.58 -17.41
CA ASN A 337 -6.12 6.10 -18.75
C ASN A 337 -6.72 4.67 -18.74
N PRO A 338 -8.05 4.51 -18.94
CA PRO A 338 -8.74 3.20 -18.92
C PRO A 338 -8.19 2.22 -19.98
N LEU A 339 -7.51 2.75 -21.00
CA LEU A 339 -6.87 2.00 -22.07
C LEU A 339 -5.70 1.12 -21.58
N ILE A 340 -4.96 1.58 -20.56
CA ILE A 340 -3.84 0.83 -19.97
C ILE A 340 -4.35 -0.35 -19.17
N GLY A 341 -5.44 -0.17 -18.41
CA GLY A 341 -6.11 -1.25 -17.66
C GLY A 341 -6.68 -2.34 -18.57
N ALA A 342 -7.31 -1.94 -19.69
CA ALA A 342 -7.83 -2.89 -20.68
C ALA A 342 -6.71 -3.73 -21.31
N ILE A 343 -5.59 -3.11 -21.70
CA ILE A 343 -4.44 -3.81 -22.28
C ILE A 343 -3.81 -4.75 -21.26
N ALA A 344 -3.67 -4.32 -20.00
CA ALA A 344 -3.13 -5.16 -18.93
C ALA A 344 -3.94 -6.45 -18.74
N SER A 345 -5.27 -6.36 -18.83
CA SER A 345 -6.17 -7.52 -18.67
C SER A 345 -5.96 -8.61 -19.74
N ILE A 346 -5.47 -8.24 -20.93
CA ILE A 346 -5.17 -9.17 -22.03
C ILE A 346 -3.69 -9.60 -22.00
N TYR A 347 -2.81 -8.65 -21.67
CA TYR A 347 -1.37 -8.82 -21.66
C TYR A 347 -0.91 -9.90 -20.68
N TRP A 348 -1.36 -9.84 -19.42
CA TRP A 348 -0.91 -10.77 -18.38
C TRP A 348 -1.31 -12.23 -18.62
N PRO A 349 -2.58 -12.55 -18.99
CA PRO A 349 -2.95 -13.90 -19.39
C PRO A 349 -2.17 -14.40 -20.61
N LEU A 350 -1.90 -13.53 -21.60
CA LEU A 350 -1.13 -13.91 -22.77
C LEU A 350 0.33 -14.24 -22.41
N THR A 351 0.97 -13.44 -21.55
CA THR A 351 2.30 -13.73 -21.00
C THR A 351 2.32 -15.07 -20.27
N LEU A 352 1.29 -15.35 -19.47
CA LEU A 352 1.13 -16.64 -18.78
C LEU A 352 1.04 -17.80 -19.78
N VAL A 353 0.24 -17.67 -20.83
CA VAL A 353 0.09 -18.68 -21.88
C VAL A 353 1.42 -18.93 -22.58
N ILE A 354 2.19 -17.88 -22.90
CA ILE A 354 3.53 -18.00 -23.51
C ILE A 354 4.49 -18.73 -22.56
N PHE A 355 4.49 -18.38 -21.28
CA PHE A 355 5.30 -19.05 -20.26
C PHE A 355 4.97 -20.54 -20.15
N LEU A 356 3.69 -20.89 -20.07
CA LEU A 356 3.22 -22.27 -19.97
C LEU A 356 3.50 -23.06 -21.25
N ALA A 357 3.25 -22.48 -22.42
CA ALA A 357 3.54 -23.11 -23.70
C ALA A 357 5.04 -23.41 -23.83
N TRP A 358 5.91 -22.47 -23.46
CA TRP A 358 7.35 -22.69 -23.46
C TRP A 358 7.77 -23.78 -22.46
N GLY A 359 7.22 -23.75 -21.24
CA GLY A 359 7.49 -24.74 -20.20
C GLY A 359 7.11 -26.15 -20.65
N PHE A 360 5.89 -26.35 -21.15
CA PHE A 360 5.36 -27.67 -21.53
C PHE A 360 5.89 -28.18 -22.87
N LEU A 361 5.96 -27.34 -23.92
CA LEU A 361 6.40 -27.80 -25.23
C LEU A 361 7.93 -27.93 -25.32
N GLY A 362 8.67 -27.06 -24.63
CA GLY A 362 10.12 -26.99 -24.71
C GLY A 362 10.86 -27.72 -23.59
N ASN A 363 10.16 -28.29 -22.60
CA ASN A 363 10.72 -28.77 -21.33
C ASN A 363 11.72 -27.76 -20.71
N GLY A 364 11.49 -26.47 -20.96
CA GLY A 364 12.44 -25.38 -20.76
C GLY A 364 12.27 -24.68 -19.42
N TRP A 365 11.80 -25.38 -18.40
CA TRP A 365 11.46 -24.83 -17.08
C TRP A 365 12.61 -24.10 -16.40
N ALA A 366 13.86 -24.43 -16.75
CA ALA A 366 15.05 -23.75 -16.24
C ALA A 366 15.22 -22.32 -16.82
N ILE A 367 14.70 -22.05 -18.02
CA ILE A 367 14.96 -20.80 -18.77
C ILE A 367 13.67 -19.99 -18.96
N CYS A 368 12.51 -20.63 -19.03
CA CYS A 368 11.24 -19.97 -19.37
C CYS A 368 10.83 -18.86 -18.38
N TRP A 369 11.41 -18.84 -17.17
CA TRP A 369 11.25 -17.73 -16.21
C TRP A 369 11.67 -16.37 -16.75
N ILE A 370 12.53 -16.32 -17.79
CA ILE A 370 12.94 -15.08 -18.45
C ILE A 370 11.77 -14.33 -19.11
N VAL A 371 10.65 -15.01 -19.39
CA VAL A 371 9.43 -14.39 -19.92
C VAL A 371 8.89 -13.32 -18.98
N TRP A 372 9.03 -13.49 -17.66
CA TRP A 372 8.55 -12.52 -16.66
C TRP A 372 9.28 -11.16 -16.70
N PRO A 373 10.62 -11.09 -16.61
CA PRO A 373 11.33 -9.82 -16.70
C PRO A 373 11.17 -9.15 -18.07
N ILE A 374 11.18 -9.93 -19.17
CA ILE A 374 10.92 -9.38 -20.51
C ILE A 374 9.53 -8.76 -20.57
N SER A 375 8.52 -9.43 -19.99
CA SER A 375 7.16 -8.93 -19.99
C SER A 375 7.00 -7.67 -19.13
N GLY A 376 7.67 -7.61 -17.98
CA GLY A 376 7.68 -6.41 -17.15
C GLY A 376 8.24 -5.18 -17.89
N ILE A 377 9.36 -5.34 -18.60
CA ILE A 377 9.99 -4.26 -19.38
C ILE A 377 9.10 -3.83 -20.54
N LEU A 378 8.53 -4.80 -21.28
CA LEU A 378 7.66 -4.51 -22.42
C LEU A 378 6.38 -3.81 -22.00
N PHE A 379 5.77 -4.24 -20.89
CA PHE A 379 4.59 -3.59 -20.33
C PHE A 379 4.88 -2.14 -19.91
N GLY A 380 6.02 -1.90 -19.23
CA GLY A 380 6.44 -0.56 -18.85
C GLY A 380 6.66 0.37 -20.06
N ALA A 381 7.24 -0.14 -21.14
CA ALA A 381 7.40 0.61 -22.38
C ALA A 381 6.04 0.96 -23.04
N ILE A 382 5.10 0.01 -23.07
CA ILE A 382 3.73 0.22 -23.60
C ILE A 382 2.99 1.28 -22.77
N ALA A 383 3.04 1.17 -21.43
CA ALA A 383 2.40 2.12 -20.53
C ALA A 383 2.95 3.55 -20.70
N SER A 384 4.28 3.68 -20.80
CA SER A 384 4.96 4.96 -21.04
C SER A 384 4.58 5.59 -22.39
N PHE A 385 4.53 4.78 -23.46
CA PHE A 385 4.15 5.28 -24.78
C PHE A 385 2.70 5.78 -24.82
N ILE A 386 1.79 5.06 -24.17
CA ILE A 386 0.37 5.42 -24.11
C ILE A 386 0.15 6.68 -23.25
N SER A 387 0.88 6.85 -22.15
CA SER A 387 0.77 8.03 -21.30
C SER A 387 1.30 9.31 -21.99
N VAL A 388 2.30 9.18 -22.86
CA VAL A 388 2.76 10.27 -23.73
C VAL A 388 1.70 10.62 -24.79
N LEU A 389 1.05 9.62 -25.40
CA LEU A 389 0.01 9.83 -26.42
C LEU A 389 -1.31 10.39 -25.88
N SER A 390 -1.69 10.07 -24.64
CA SER A 390 -2.90 10.65 -24.03
C SER A 390 -2.72 12.11 -23.63
N ARG A 391 -1.51 12.49 -23.18
CA ARG A 391 -1.17 13.86 -22.78
C ARG A 391 -1.17 14.86 -23.96
N GLY A 392 -1.07 14.37 -25.20
CA GLY A 392 -1.17 15.20 -26.41
C GLY A 392 -2.59 15.51 -26.88
N ARG A 393 -3.60 14.74 -26.44
CA ARG A 393 -5.00 14.90 -26.90
C ARG A 393 -5.83 15.92 -26.11
N THR A 394 -5.38 16.31 -24.92
CA THR A 394 -6.05 17.30 -24.06
C THR A 394 -5.64 18.75 -24.33
N ARG A 395 -4.86 19.02 -25.39
CA ARG A 395 -4.39 20.37 -25.77
C ARG A 395 -5.08 20.98 -27.00
N HIS A 396 -6.21 20.43 -27.45
CA HIS A 396 -6.95 20.96 -28.61
C HIS A 396 -8.31 21.50 -28.24
#